data_AF-A0A6V7K276-F1
#
_entry.id   AF-A0A6V7K276-F1
#
_cell.length_a   1.000
_cell.length_b   1.000
_cell.length_c   1.000
_cell.angle_alpha   90.00
_cell.angle_beta   90.00
_cell.angle_gamma   90.00
#
_symmetry.space_group_name_H-M   'P 1'
#
loop_
_entity.id
_entity.type
_entity.pdbx_description
1 polymer ?
#
loop_
_entity_poly.entity_id
_entity_poly.type
_entity_poly.pdbx_seq_one_letter_code
_entity_poly.pdbx_strand_id
1 'polypeptide(L)' 'MEEVEQKFQRELKKDCTIVACRFPLPSIAPIKTIGEGVDTVWIYKTPLSKNKTI' A
#
# COMPACT_ATOMS: atom_id res chain seq x y z
N MET A 1 -2.59 4.91 10.63
CA MET A 1 -2.18 4.57 9.25
C MET A 1 -3.32 4.74 8.25
N GLU A 2 -4.58 4.60 8.68
CA GLU A 2 -5.76 4.81 7.83
C GLU A 2 -5.84 6.22 7.20
N GLU A 3 -5.44 7.26 7.93
CA GLU A 3 -5.37 8.64 7.38
C GLU A 3 -4.39 8.77 6.21
N VAL A 4 -3.28 8.02 6.23
CA VAL A 4 -2.29 7.99 5.14
C VAL A 4 -2.88 7.31 3.92
N GLU A 5 -3.59 6.20 4.09
CA GLU A 5 -4.30 5.51 3.00
C GLU A 5 -5.35 6.44 2.35
N GLN A 6 -6.12 7.17 3.16
CA GLN A 6 -7.08 8.15 2.66
C GLN A 6 -6.40 9.30 1.90
N LYS A 7 -5.27 9.80 2.41
CA LYS A 7 -4.49 10.85 1.73
C LYS A 7 -3.99 10.37 0.37
N PHE A 8 -3.50 9.13 0.29
CA PHE A 8 -3.10 8.52 -0.98
C PHE A 8 -4.24 8.41 -1.98
N GLN A 9 -5.44 8.00 -1.54
CA GLN A 9 -6.61 7.95 -2.42
C GLN A 9 -7.06 9.32 -2.93
N ARG A 10 -6.91 10.37 -2.12
CA ARG A 10 -7.30 11.74 -2.49
C ARG A 10 -6.29 12.44 -3.40
N GLU A 11 -5.00 12.22 -3.17
CA GLU A 11 -3.93 13.06 -3.74
C GLU A 11 -3.13 12.37 -4.85
N LEU A 12 -3.02 11.04 -4.84
CA LEU A 12 -2.22 10.34 -5.85
C LEU A 12 -2.99 10.19 -7.16
N LYS A 13 -2.30 10.45 -8.26
CA LYS A 13 -2.83 10.22 -9.61
C LYS A 13 -2.92 8.72 -9.91
N LYS A 14 -3.63 8.38 -10.98
CA LYS A 14 -3.69 7.01 -11.51
C LYS A 14 -2.28 6.54 -11.91
N ASP A 15 -2.01 5.25 -11.77
CA ASP A 15 -0.74 4.59 -12.11
C ASP A 15 0.49 5.02 -11.29
N CYS A 16 0.29 5.68 -10.14
CA CYS A 16 1.35 5.90 -9.16
C CYS A 16 1.73 4.58 -8.47
N THR A 17 3.02 4.42 -8.17
CA THR A 17 3.56 3.29 -7.40
C THR A 17 3.93 3.77 -6.00
N ILE A 18 3.46 3.06 -4.98
CA ILE A 18 3.79 3.33 -3.58
C ILE A 18 4.70 2.20 -3.10
N VAL A 19 5.81 2.58 -2.47
CA VAL A 19 6.79 1.64 -1.89
C VAL A 19 6.86 1.90 -0.39
N ALA A 20 6.52 0.89 0.40
CA ALA A 20 6.62 0.94 1.85
C ALA A 20 7.73 0.00 2.32
N CYS A 21 8.74 0.55 2.99
CA CYS A 21 9.83 -0.22 3.60
C CYS A 21 9.57 -0.24 5.12
N ARG A 22 9.44 -1.41 5.73
CA ARG A 22 9.13 -1.70 7.16
C ARG A 22 7.67 -1.94 7.57
N PHE A 23 6.72 -1.11 7.14
CA PHE A 23 5.32 -1.27 7.54
C PHE A 23 4.38 -1.31 6.33
N PRO A 24 3.61 -2.39 6.12
CA PRO A 24 2.61 -2.43 5.05
C PRO A 24 1.45 -1.49 5.36
N LEU A 25 0.71 -1.12 4.31
CA LEU A 25 -0.61 -0.53 4.47
C LEU A 25 -1.58 -1.58 5.04
N PRO A 26 -2.22 -1.34 6.19
CA PRO A 26 -3.01 -2.36 6.89
C PRO A 26 -4.27 -2.79 6.13
N SER A 27 -4.90 -1.90 5.36
CA SER A 27 -6.18 -2.19 4.70
C SER A 27 -6.05 -2.62 3.23
N ILE A 28 -4.83 -2.53 2.68
CA ILE A 28 -4.58 -2.71 1.24
C ILE A 28 -3.65 -3.90 1.04
N ALA A 29 -3.99 -4.80 0.11
CA ALA A 29 -3.08 -5.86 -0.31
C ALA A 29 -1.95 -5.28 -1.18
N PRO A 30 -0.69 -5.60 -0.89
CA PRO A 30 0.43 -5.27 -1.77
C PRO A 30 0.33 -6.08 -3.07
N ILE A 31 0.71 -5.46 -4.20
CA ILE A 31 0.84 -6.18 -5.47
C ILE A 31 2.11 -7.04 -5.51
N LYS A 32 3.10 -6.68 -4.70
CA LYS A 32 4.35 -7.40 -4.57
C LYS A 32 4.98 -7.12 -3.22
N THR A 33 5.55 -8.16 -2.63
CA THR A 33 6.36 -8.09 -1.42
C THR A 33 7.76 -8.58 -1.75
N ILE A 34 8.79 -7.88 -1.29
CA ILE A 34 10.20 -8.20 -1.56
C ILE A 34 10.96 -8.16 -0.23
N GLY A 35 11.84 -9.13 0.01
CA GLY A 35 12.60 -9.22 1.26
C GLY A 35 11.86 -10.00 2.35
N GLU A 36 12.50 -10.14 3.51
CA GLU A 36 12.00 -10.90 4.66
C GLU A 36 12.23 -10.13 5.96
N GLY A 37 11.38 -10.37 6.97
CA GLY A 37 11.50 -9.73 8.28
C GLY A 37 11.43 -8.20 8.21
N VAL A 38 12.39 -7.52 8.82
CA VAL A 38 12.44 -6.04 8.92
C VAL A 38 12.75 -5.38 7.57
N ASP A 39 13.43 -6.09 6.67
CA ASP A 39 13.81 -5.61 5.34
C ASP A 39 12.72 -5.88 4.29
N THR A 40 11.52 -6.26 4.76
CA THR A 40 10.38 -6.46 3.87
C THR A 40 9.91 -5.12 3.30
N VAL A 41 9.68 -5.13 1.99
CA VAL A 41 9.20 -4.00 1.19
C VAL A 41 7.89 -4.41 0.51
N TRP A 42 6.89 -3.53 0.62
CA TRP A 42 5.58 -3.71 0.01
C TRP A 42 5.34 -2.69 -1.09
N ILE A 43 4.91 -3.18 -2.24
CA ILE A 43 4.62 -2.36 -3.41
C ILE A 43 3.12 -2.33 -3.61
N TYR A 44 2.58 -1.14 -3.85
CA TYR A 44 1.18 -0.89 -4.18
C TYR A 44 1.09 -0.05 -5.44
N LYS A 45 -0.05 -0.14 -6.13
CA LYS A 45 -0.33 0.68 -7.32
C LYS A 45 -1.69 1.37 -7.16
N THR A 46 -1.79 2.61 -7.64
CA THR A 46 -3.04 3.36 -7.61
C THR A 46 -3.93 3.01 -8.81
N PRO A 47 -5.26 2.99 -8.64
CA PRO A 47 -6.00 3.28 -7.40
C PRO A 47 -5.88 2.14 -6.36
N LEU A 48 -5.75 2.51 -5.08
CA LEU A 48 -5.66 1.55 -3.98
C LEU A 48 -7.01 0.84 -3.81
N SER A 49 -7.03 -0.47 -4.02
CA SER A 49 -8.21 -1.31 -3.83
C SER A 49 -8.19 -1.93 -2.43
N LYS A 50 -9.19 -1.61 -1.61
CA LYS A 50 -9.32 -2.21 -0.27
C LYS A 50 -9.67 -3.70 -0.39
N ASN A 51 -9.08 -4.52 0.46
CA ASN A 51 -9.54 -5.89 0.60
C ASN A 51 -10.95 -5.87 1.20
N LYS A 52 -11.89 -6.56 0.54
CA LYS A 52 -13.25 -6.71 1.04
C LYS A 52 -13.22 -7.69 2.21
N THR A 53 -13.16 -7.18 3.44
CA THR A 53 -13.42 -7.99 4.63
C THR A 53 -14.88 -8.46 4.55
N ILE A 54 -15.07 -9.78 4.48
CA ILE A 54 -16.38 -10.44 4.53
C ILE A 54 -16.94 -10.31 5.94
#